data_AF-A0A0M9XBB7-F1
#
_entry.id   AF-A0A0M9XBB7-F1
#
_cell.length_a   1.000
_cell.length_b   1.000
_cell.length_c   1.000
_cell.angle_alpha   90.00
_cell.angle_beta   90.00
_cell.angle_gamma   90.00
#
_symmetry.space_group_name_H-M   'P 1'
#
loop_
_entity.id
_entity.type
_entity.pdbx_description
1 polymer ?
#
loop_
_entity_poly.entity_id
_entity_poly.type
_entity_poly.pdbx_seq_one_letter_code
_entity_poly.pdbx_strand_id
1 'polypeptide(L)' 'MADAVGNERTDAGLHSTAAADFRHLASELVRCAVIADREVGATWEQIGRPHGLSADAARARYGRARLLWPPPMPE' A
#
# COMPACT_ATOMS: atom_id res chain seq x y z
N MET A 1 -39.71 -9.63 29.09
CA MET A 1 -39.95 -8.24 28.64
C MET A 1 -38.89 -7.39 29.33
N ALA A 2 -37.92 -6.76 28.68
CA ALA A 2 -37.81 -6.32 27.31
C ALA A 2 -36.46 -6.78 26.71
N ASP A 3 -36.48 -7.05 25.40
CA ASP A 3 -35.31 -7.25 24.55
C ASP A 3 -34.32 -6.10 24.75
N ALA A 4 -33.19 -6.38 25.39
CA ALA A 4 -32.00 -5.56 25.30
C ALA A 4 -31.16 -6.01 24.08
N VAL A 5 -31.84 -6.30 22.95
CA VAL A 5 -31.23 -6.36 21.61
C VAL A 5 -30.97 -4.92 21.18
N GLY A 6 -30.13 -4.25 21.95
CA GLY A 6 -29.67 -2.89 21.73
C GLY A 6 -28.56 -2.89 20.70
N ASN A 7 -28.93 -3.19 19.45
CA ASN A 7 -28.25 -2.67 18.28
C ASN A 7 -26.81 -3.15 18.08
N GLU A 8 -26.65 -4.47 17.86
CA GLU A 8 -25.65 -4.99 16.92
C GLU A 8 -26.00 -4.50 15.50
N ARG A 9 -25.95 -3.19 15.28
CA ARG A 9 -25.68 -2.67 13.94
C ARG A 9 -24.27 -3.16 13.64
N THR A 10 -24.18 -4.35 13.07
CA THR A 10 -23.07 -4.77 12.23
C THR A 10 -22.88 -3.59 11.28
N ASP A 11 -21.86 -2.79 11.56
CA ASP A 11 -21.73 -1.45 11.02
C ASP A 11 -21.56 -1.57 9.52
N ALA A 12 -22.66 -1.38 8.78
CA ALA A 12 -22.68 -1.60 7.36
C ALA A 12 -21.63 -0.67 6.73
N GLY A 13 -20.60 -1.26 6.12
CA GLY A 13 -19.47 -0.51 5.59
C GLY A 13 -18.16 -0.66 6.36
N LEU A 14 -18.11 -1.34 7.51
CA LEU A 14 -16.86 -1.59 8.23
C LEU A 14 -15.81 -2.30 7.37
N HIS A 15 -16.23 -3.32 6.60
CA HIS A 15 -15.36 -3.99 5.64
C HIS A 15 -14.93 -3.06 4.49
N SER A 16 -15.83 -2.20 3.99
CA SER A 16 -15.51 -1.24 2.93
C SER A 16 -14.50 -0.19 3.39
N THR A 17 -14.64 0.30 4.63
CA THR A 17 -13.69 1.24 5.25
C THR A 17 -12.31 0.59 5.43
N ALA A 18 -12.25 -0.64 5.92
CA ALA A 18 -10.99 -1.39 6.02
C ALA A 18 -10.33 -1.60 4.64
N ALA A 19 -11.13 -1.88 3.60
CA ALA A 19 -10.63 -2.07 2.24
C ALA A 19 -10.23 -0.76 1.54
N ALA A 20 -10.77 0.39 1.95
CA ALA A 20 -10.50 1.68 1.32
C ALA A 20 -9.01 2.06 1.37
N ASP A 21 -8.34 1.71 2.47
CA ASP A 21 -6.91 1.98 2.65
C ASP A 21 -5.99 0.89 2.07
N PHE A 22 -6.55 -0.27 1.69
CA PHE A 22 -5.77 -1.40 1.21
C PHE A 22 -4.90 -1.06 0.00
N ARG A 23 -5.39 -0.21 -0.92
CA ARG A 23 -4.61 0.24 -2.09
C ARG A 23 -3.37 1.05 -1.68
N HIS A 24 -3.50 1.88 -0.66
CA HIS A 24 -2.39 2.67 -0.14
C HIS A 24 -1.34 1.74 0.50
N LEU A 25 -1.77 0.85 1.39
CA LEU A 25 -0.91 -0.15 2.03
C LEU A 25 -0.18 -1.04 1.01
N ALA A 26 -0.89 -1.55 -0.01
CA ALA A 26 -0.28 -2.33 -1.08
C ALA A 26 0.77 -1.52 -1.86
N SER A 27 0.54 -0.22 -2.06
CA SER A 27 1.49 0.65 -2.74
C SER A 27 2.75 0.90 -1.90
N GLU A 28 2.62 1.05 -0.58
CA GLU A 28 3.75 1.16 0.34
C GLU A 28 4.57 -0.12 0.39
N LEU A 29 3.92 -1.30 0.45
CA LEU A 29 4.62 -2.59 0.39
C LEU A 29 5.45 -2.73 -0.89
N VAL A 30 4.89 -2.35 -2.04
CA VAL A 30 5.65 -2.34 -3.31
C VAL A 30 6.85 -1.38 -3.23
N ARG A 31 6.70 -0.20 -2.62
CA ARG A 31 7.84 0.71 -2.43
C ARG A 31 8.94 0.10 -1.55
N CYS A 32 8.58 -0.57 -0.46
CA CYS A 32 9.55 -1.28 0.39
C CYS A 32 10.34 -2.31 -0.40
N ALA A 33 9.65 -3.15 -1.19
CA ALA A 33 10.27 -4.16 -2.03
C ALA A 33 11.20 -3.53 -3.07
N VAL A 34 10.75 -2.47 -3.77
CA VAL A 34 11.58 -1.76 -4.74
C VAL A 34 12.84 -1.18 -4.09
N ILE A 35 12.75 -0.63 -2.88
CA ILE A 35 13.92 -0.09 -2.17
C ILE A 35 14.90 -1.21 -1.85
N ALA A 36 14.44 -2.32 -1.29
CA ALA A 36 15.28 -3.49 -1.01
C ALA A 36 15.94 -4.05 -2.29
N ASP A 37 15.18 -4.17 -3.39
CA ASP A 37 15.70 -4.61 -4.69
C ASP A 37 16.78 -3.66 -5.22
N ARG A 38 16.59 -2.34 -5.07
CA ARG A 38 17.57 -1.33 -5.47
C ARG A 38 18.84 -1.36 -4.63
N GLU A 39 18.74 -1.69 -3.34
CA GLU A 39 19.90 -1.86 -2.44
C GLU A 39 20.78 -3.04 -2.84
N VAL A 40 20.19 -4.13 -3.34
CA VAL A 40 20.94 -5.28 -3.88
C VAL A 40 21.31 -5.15 -5.36
N GLY A 41 21.02 -4.00 -5.97
CA GLY A 41 21.49 -3.63 -7.32
C GLY A 41 20.54 -4.00 -8.47
N ALA A 42 19.29 -4.40 -8.22
CA ALA A 42 18.35 -4.74 -9.27
C ALA A 42 18.10 -3.56 -10.22
N THR A 43 18.07 -3.81 -11.54
CA THR A 43 17.82 -2.77 -12.54
C THR A 43 16.35 -2.37 -12.59
N TRP A 44 16.06 -1.20 -13.16
CA TRP A 44 14.67 -0.76 -13.35
C TRP A 44 13.87 -1.68 -14.28
N GLU A 45 14.53 -2.39 -15.18
CA GLU A 45 13.88 -3.41 -16.02
C GLU A 45 13.47 -4.63 -15.18
N GLN A 46 14.36 -5.12 -14.30
CA GLN A 46 14.06 -6.24 -13.41
C GLN A 46 12.91 -5.89 -12.46
N ILE A 47 12.89 -4.67 -11.93
CA ILE A 47 11.82 -4.15 -11.06
C ILE A 47 10.50 -3.94 -11.83
N GLY A 48 10.56 -3.42 -13.06
CA GLY A 48 9.37 -3.11 -13.86
C GLY A 48 8.66 -4.33 -14.44
N ARG A 49 9.42 -5.38 -14.78
CA ARG A 49 8.93 -6.57 -15.49
C ARG A 49 7.72 -7.26 -14.81
N PRO A 50 7.71 -7.52 -13.48
CA PRO A 50 6.55 -8.13 -12.81
C PRO A 50 5.29 -7.26 -12.84
N HIS A 51 5.44 -5.95 -13.06
CA HIS A 51 4.35 -4.99 -13.12
C HIS A 51 3.94 -4.62 -14.56
N GLY A 52 4.53 -5.26 -15.57
CA GLY A 52 4.31 -4.93 -16.98
C GLY A 52 4.80 -3.53 -17.36
N LEU A 53 5.77 -2.99 -16.63
CA LEU A 53 6.33 -1.66 -16.87
C LEU A 53 7.64 -1.75 -17.65
N SER A 54 7.86 -0.77 -18.54
CA SER A 54 9.21 -0.51 -19.07
C SER A 54 10.14 -0.02 -17.96
N ALA A 55 11.45 -0.09 -18.20
CA ALA A 55 12.45 0.42 -17.27
C ALA A 55 12.23 1.92 -16.96
N ASP A 56 11.92 2.72 -17.97
CA ASP A 56 11.65 4.16 -17.79
C ASP A 56 10.37 4.41 -17.00
N ALA A 57 9.31 3.64 -17.26
CA ALA A 57 8.05 3.75 -16.49
C ALA A 57 8.25 3.35 -15.03
N ALA A 58 9.02 2.28 -14.77
CA ALA A 58 9.39 1.87 -13.42
C ALA A 58 10.24 2.94 -12.72
N ARG A 59 11.23 3.52 -13.40
CA ARG A 59 12.05 4.61 -12.86
C ARG A 59 11.23 5.87 -12.60
N ALA A 60 10.32 6.25 -13.49
CA ALA A 60 9.45 7.40 -13.30
C ALA A 60 8.53 7.22 -12.09
N ARG A 61 7.99 6.01 -11.91
CA ARG A 61 7.06 5.69 -10.82
C ARG A 61 7.73 5.52 -9.47
N TYR A 62 8.86 4.80 -9.42
CA TYR A 62 9.49 4.37 -8.17
C TYR A 62 10.86 4.99 -7.91
N GLY A 63 11.45 5.72 -8.87
CA GLY A 63 12.79 6.30 -8.73
C GLY A 63 12.90 7.40 -7.66
N ARG A 64 11.78 7.86 -7.12
CA ARG A 64 11.68 8.77 -5.97
C ARG A 64 11.10 8.12 -4.72
N ALA A 65 10.89 6.80 -4.74
CA ALA A 65 10.39 6.07 -3.59
C ALA A 65 11.35 6.28 -2.41
N ARG A 66 10.79 6.77 -1.30
CA ARG A 66 11.45 6.88 -0.01
C ARG A 66 10.55 6.20 0.99
N LEU A 67 11.13 5.47 1.94
CA LEU A 67 10.40 5.05 3.12
C LEU A 67 10.12 6.31 3.94
N LEU A 68 8.84 6.67 4.08
CA LEU A 68 8.40 7.65 5.07
C LEU A 68 8.05 6.94 6.38
N TRP A 69 8.81 5.90 6.77
CA TRP A 69 8.52 5.14 7.99
C TRP A 69 9.41 5.57 9.16
N PRO A 70 8.84 5.81 10.37
CA PRO A 70 7.41 5.76 10.67
C PRO A 70 6.64 6.89 9.98
N PRO A 71 5.36 6.66 9.62
CA PRO A 71 4.56 7.67 8.94
C PRO A 71 4.47 8.90 9.84
N PRO A 72 4.42 10.12 9.28
CA PRO A 72 4.20 11.30 10.09
C PRO A 72 2.91 11.10 10.90
N MET A 73 2.98 11.33 12.21
CA MET A 73 1.78 11.27 13.03
C MET A 73 0.78 12.30 12.53
N PRO A 74 -0.51 11.97 12.41
CA PRO A 74 -1.53 12.95 12.07
C PRO A 74 -1.56 14.04 13.17
N GLU A 75 -1.63 15.32 12.75
CA GLU A 75 -1.89 16.45 13.67
C GLU A 75 -3.31 16.44 14.23
#